data_AF-A0A1Y2JQL1-F1
#
_entry.id   AF-A0A1Y2JQL1-F1
#
_cell.length_a   1.000
_cell.length_b   1.000
_cell.length_c   1.000
_cell.angle_alpha   90.00
_cell.angle_beta   90.00
_cell.angle_gamma   90.00
#
_symmetry.space_group_name_H-M   'P 1'
#
loop_
_entity.id
_entity.type
_entity.pdbx_description
1 polymer ?
#
loop_
_entity_poly.entity_id
_entity_poly.type
_entity_poly.pdbx_seq_one_letter_code
_entity_poly.pdbx_strand_id
1 'polypeptide(L)'
;MSDAFDYFRAYAVRALCKARSLPRGRMKHLQLVAGRIYNLLKKEAAYSPNTQHLEDFRAAQKLEASLDRRDHGPPAKGAFAPVRPGAEREAR
;
A
#
# COMPACT_ATOMS: atom_id res chain seq x y z
N MET A 1 3.86 -7.48 17.69
CA MET A 1 4.37 -6.46 16.75
C MET A 1 4.40 -7.08 15.37
N SER A 2 3.68 -6.52 14.39
CA SER A 2 3.74 -7.00 13.00
C SER A 2 5.04 -6.52 12.35
N ASP A 3 5.73 -7.43 11.65
CA ASP A 3 7.03 -7.17 11.02
C ASP A 3 6.86 -6.29 9.77
N ALA A 4 7.93 -5.63 9.32
CA ALA A 4 7.92 -4.81 8.11
C ALA A 4 7.53 -5.64 6.86
N PHE A 5 7.84 -6.94 6.89
CA PHE A 5 7.36 -7.92 5.93
C PHE A 5 5.82 -7.94 5.81
N ASP A 6 5.09 -7.97 6.93
CA ASP A 6 3.63 -8.02 6.95
C ASP A 6 3.01 -6.74 6.36
N TYR A 7 3.61 -5.60 6.68
CA TYR A 7 3.21 -4.31 6.13
C TYR A 7 3.39 -4.25 4.61
N PHE A 8 4.54 -4.67 4.08
CA PHE A 8 4.77 -4.69 2.64
C PHE A 8 3.87 -5.68 1.91
N ARG A 9 3.62 -6.84 2.53
CA ARG A 9 2.69 -7.84 2.00
C ARG A 9 1.27 -7.27 1.89
N ALA A 10 0.78 -6.56 2.90
CA ALA A 10 -0.55 -5.96 2.88
C ALA A 10 -0.70 -4.90 1.76
N TYR A 11 0.31 -4.04 1.60
CA TYR A 11 0.30 -3.00 0.55
C TYR A 11 0.44 -3.58 -0.87
N ALA A 12 1.26 -4.62 -1.06
CA ALA A 12 1.36 -5.33 -2.34
C ALA A 12 -0.01 -5.91 -2.75
N VAL A 13 -0.70 -6.57 -1.81
CA VAL A 13 -2.04 -7.13 -2.06
C VAL A 13 -3.02 -6.03 -2.42
N ARG A 14 -3.06 -4.94 -1.64
CA ARG A 14 -3.97 -3.81 -1.89
C ARG A 14 -3.76 -3.18 -3.27
N ALA A 15 -2.51 -2.88 -3.64
CA ALA A 15 -2.19 -2.26 -4.93
C ALA A 15 -2.54 -3.18 -6.11
N LEU A 16 -2.27 -4.48 -5.99
CA LEU A 16 -2.62 -5.47 -7.02
C LEU A 16 -4.14 -5.67 -7.14
N CYS A 17 -4.86 -5.72 -6.02
CA CYS A 17 -6.33 -5.77 -6.03
C CYS A 17 -6.91 -4.51 -6.70
N LYS A 18 -6.39 -3.32 -6.38
CA LYS A 18 -6.79 -2.06 -7.03
C LYS A 18 -6.44 -2.03 -8.52
N ALA A 19 -5.31 -2.59 -8.93
CA ALA A 19 -4.97 -2.72 -10.34
C ALA A 19 -5.91 -3.65 -11.12
N ARG A 20 -6.43 -4.71 -10.47
CA ARG A 20 -7.36 -5.65 -11.09
C ARG A 20 -8.74 -5.03 -11.35
N SER A 21 -9.20 -4.13 -10.48
CA SER A 21 -10.46 -3.41 -10.66
C SER A 21 -10.39 -2.27 -11.68
N LEU A 22 -9.18 -1.87 -12.11
CA LEU A 22 -9.00 -0.78 -13.09
C LEU A 22 -9.06 -1.28 -14.54
N PRO A 23 -9.69 -0.50 -15.46
CA PRO A 23 -9.64 -0.76 -16.90
C PRO A 23 -8.21 -0.61 -17.44
N ARG A 24 -7.95 -1.18 -18.63
CA ARG A 24 -6.62 -1.07 -19.26
C ARG A 24 -6.28 0.40 -19.51
N GLY A 25 -5.15 0.86 -18.98
CA GLY A 25 -4.73 2.26 -19.07
C GLY A 25 -3.57 2.60 -18.16
N ARG A 26 -3.19 3.88 -18.14
CA ARG A 26 -2.02 4.38 -17.42
C ARG A 26 -2.12 4.15 -15.90
N MET A 27 -3.28 4.36 -15.29
CA MET A 27 -3.49 4.11 -13.84
C MET A 27 -3.33 2.65 -13.46
N LYS A 28 -3.86 1.73 -14.28
CA LYS A 28 -3.66 0.29 -14.08
C LYS A 28 -2.18 -0.07 -14.13
N HIS A 29 -1.45 0.46 -15.11
CA HIS A 29 -0.01 0.23 -15.22
C HIS A 29 0.74 0.73 -13.98
N LEU A 30 0.44 1.94 -13.50
CA LEU A 30 1.08 2.51 -12.32
C LEU A 30 0.76 1.72 -11.04
N GLN A 31 -0.48 1.23 -10.89
CA GLN A 31 -0.82 0.37 -9.74
C GLN A 31 -0.14 -1.01 -9.81
N LEU A 32 0.04 -1.59 -11.00
CA LEU A 32 0.83 -2.81 -11.18
C LEU A 32 2.31 -2.58 -10.83
N VAL A 33 2.88 -1.43 -11.21
CA VAL A 33 4.25 -1.06 -10.85
C VAL A 33 4.38 -0.89 -9.34
N ALA A 34 3.46 -0.18 -8.69
CA ALA A 34 3.43 -0.04 -7.23
C ALA A 34 3.34 -1.40 -6.52
N GLY A 35 2.44 -2.28 -6.96
CA GLY A 35 2.33 -3.64 -6.44
C GLY A 35 3.58 -4.49 -6.62
N ARG A 36 4.33 -4.31 -7.73
CA ARG A 36 5.62 -4.96 -7.95
C ARG A 36 6.71 -4.43 -7.00
N ILE A 37 6.78 -3.12 -6.79
CA ILE A 37 7.72 -2.49 -5.86
C ILE A 37 7.49 -3.03 -4.44
N TYR A 38 6.25 -3.06 -3.96
CA TYR A 38 5.93 -3.63 -2.65
C TYR A 38 6.29 -5.12 -2.55
N ASN A 39 6.16 -5.88 -3.64
CA ASN A 39 6.56 -7.29 -3.67
C ASN A 39 8.08 -7.49 -3.62
N LEU A 40 8.86 -6.56 -4.19
CA LEU A 40 10.32 -6.55 -4.10
C LEU A 40 10.76 -6.22 -2.67
N LEU A 41 10.19 -5.15 -2.10
CA LEU A 41 10.43 -4.77 -0.70
C LEU A 41 10.09 -5.90 0.27
N LYS A 42 8.98 -6.62 0.02
CA LYS A 42 8.61 -7.81 0.79
C LYS A 42 9.68 -8.92 0.71
N LYS A 43 10.26 -9.15 -0.47
CA LYS A 43 11.31 -10.16 -0.65
C LYS A 43 12.57 -9.75 0.09
N GLU A 44 12.99 -8.49 -0.03
CA GLU A 44 14.20 -7.98 0.64
C GLU A 44 14.05 -7.98 2.16
N ALA A 45 12.89 -7.58 2.68
CA ALA A 45 12.56 -7.65 4.10
C ALA A 45 12.53 -9.07 4.68
N ALA A 46 12.36 -10.10 3.83
CA ALA A 46 12.42 -11.49 4.26
C ALA A 46 13.86 -12.01 4.44
N TYR A 47 14.85 -11.32 3.88
CA TYR A 47 16.26 -11.76 3.90
C TYR A 47 17.18 -10.89 4.77
N SER A 48 16.81 -9.66 5.11
CA SER A 48 17.66 -8.77 5.93
C SER A 48 16.84 -7.82 6.83
N PRO A 49 17.29 -7.49 8.06
CA PRO A 49 16.60 -6.56 8.95
C PRO A 49 16.47 -5.17 8.30
N ASN A 50 15.22 -4.80 8.06
CA ASN A 50 14.75 -3.92 7.00
C ASN A 50 14.70 -2.44 7.42
N THR A 51 15.83 -1.83 7.77
CA THR A 51 15.90 -0.38 8.07
C THR A 51 16.30 0.47 6.86
N GLN A 52 16.98 -0.12 5.87
CA GLN A 52 17.49 0.62 4.70
C GLN A 52 16.45 0.93 3.62
N HIS A 53 15.33 0.20 3.56
CA HIS A 53 14.34 0.32 2.47
C HIS A 53 13.09 1.12 2.84
N LEU A 54 13.07 1.77 4.01
CA LEU A 54 11.96 2.61 4.46
C LEU A 54 11.77 3.85 3.60
N GLU A 55 12.86 4.39 3.04
CA GLU A 55 12.82 5.54 2.13
C GLU A 55 12.18 5.17 0.78
N ASP A 56 12.53 4.00 0.22
CA ASP A 56 11.92 3.47 -1.00
C ASP A 56 10.43 3.20 -0.81
N PHE A 57 10.06 2.69 0.38
CA PHE A 57 8.66 2.53 0.76
C PHE A 57 7.92 3.88 0.83
N ARG A 58 8.51 4.91 1.46
CA ARG A 58 7.94 6.26 1.49
C ARG A 58 7.77 6.85 0.09
N ALA A 59 8.74 6.62 -0.80
CA ALA A 59 8.65 7.06 -2.19
C ALA A 59 7.49 6.37 -2.93
N ALA A 60 7.34 5.05 -2.77
CA ALA A 60 6.24 4.28 -3.35
C ALA A 60 4.86 4.72 -2.78
N GLN A 61 4.78 4.96 -1.47
CA GLN A 61 3.56 5.43 -0.81
C GLN A 61 3.17 6.84 -1.27
N LYS A 62 4.14 7.75 -1.45
CA LYS A 62 3.91 9.10 -1.97
C LYS A 62 3.41 9.08 -3.42
N LEU A 63 3.92 8.14 -4.21
CA LEU A 63 3.43 7.89 -5.56
C LEU A 63 1.97 7.39 -5.54
N GLU A 64 1.66 6.40 -4.69
CA GLU A 64 0.29 5.88 -4.53
C GLU A 64 -0.70 6.98 -4.09
N ALA A 65 -0.33 7.79 -3.09
CA ALA A 65 -1.15 8.90 -2.61
C ALA A 65 -1.41 9.96 -3.70
N SER A 66 -0.43 10.18 -4.57
CA SER A 66 -0.56 11.09 -5.72
C SER A 66 -1.47 10.54 -6.82
N LEU A 67 -1.56 9.22 -6.94
CA LEU A 67 -2.51 8.56 -7.85
C LEU A 67 -3.93 8.61 -7.28
N ASP A 68 -4.09 8.39 -5.98
CA ASP A 68 -5.38 8.46 -5.29
C ASP A 68 -5.99 9.87 -5.36
N ARG A 69 -5.16 10.91 -5.21
CA ARG A 69 -5.57 12.31 -5.40
C ARG A 69 -6.00 12.67 -6.83
N ARG A 70 -5.54 11.92 -7.85
CA ARG A 70 -5.94 12.14 -9.25
C ARG A 70 -7.18 11.34 -9.63
N ASP A 71 -7.42 10.22 -8.96
CA ASP A 71 -8.68 9.45 -9.03
C ASP A 71 -9.84 10.24 -8.37
N HIS A 72 -9.55 10.93 -7.26
CA HIS A 72 -10.51 11.80 -6.58
C HIS A 72 -10.51 13.23 -7.16
N GLY A 73 -11.21 13.42 -8.28
CA GLY A 73 -12.05 14.63 -8.42
C GLY A 73 -13.02 14.75 -7.23
N PRO A 74 -13.62 15.93 -6.94
CA PRO A 74 -14.26 16.22 -5.66
C PRO A 74 -15.16 15.06 -5.20
N PRO A 75 -15.01 14.57 -3.96
CA PRO A 75 -15.61 13.31 -3.55
C PRO A 75 -17.13 13.47 -3.58
N ALA A 76 -17.80 12.67 -4.41
CA ALA A 76 -19.17 12.28 -4.11
C ALA A 76 -19.12 11.62 -2.71
N LYS A 77 -19.70 12.33 -1.74
CA LYS A 77 -19.79 11.91 -0.34
C LYS A 77 -20.31 10.47 -0.26
N GLY A 78 -19.46 9.54 0.16
CA GLY A 78 -19.91 8.22 0.60
C GLY A 78 -18.95 7.11 0.20
N ALA A 79 -18.41 6.43 1.22
CA ALA A 79 -17.57 5.22 1.14
C ALA A 79 -16.13 5.53 0.70
N PHE A 80 -15.08 5.25 1.48
CA PHE A 80 -14.87 4.22 2.48
C PHE A 80 -13.89 4.76 3.54
N ALA A 81 -14.27 4.75 4.80
CA ALA A 81 -13.32 4.96 5.89
C ALA A 81 -12.43 3.71 6.04
N PRO A 82 -11.10 3.83 6.12
CA PRO A 82 -10.26 2.69 6.46
C PRO A 82 -10.47 2.37 7.95
N VAL A 83 -11.05 1.20 8.22
CA VAL A 83 -11.11 0.61 9.56
C VAL A 83 -9.68 0.40 10.06
N ARG A 84 -9.34 1.11 11.15
CA ARG A 84 -8.11 0.88 11.93
C ARG A 84 -8.32 -0.39 12.77
N PRO A 85 -7.44 -1.40 12.72
CA PRO A 85 -7.48 -2.49 13.70
C PRO A 85 -7.09 -1.94 15.08
N GLY A 86 -7.90 -2.29 16.07
CA GLY A 86 -7.88 -1.74 17.42
C GLY A 86 -6.60 -2.03 18.19
N ALA A 87 -6.17 -1.02 18.95
CA ALA A 87 -5.32 -1.20 20.11
C ALA A 87 -6.19 -1.82 21.21
N GLU A 88 -6.00 -3.11 21.46
CA GLU A 88 -6.65 -3.83 22.54
C GLU A 88 -6.04 -3.36 23.87
N ARG A 89 -6.90 -2.73 24.67
CA ARG A 89 -6.63 -2.32 26.04
C ARG A 89 -6.49 -3.57 26.91
N GLU A 90 -5.32 -3.78 27.49
CA GLU A 90 -5.15 -4.69 28.61
C GLU A 90 -5.28 -3.86 29.90
N ALA A 91 -6.42 -4.04 30.58
CA ALA A 91 -6.65 -3.60 31.93
C ALA A 91 -7.30 -4.75 32.68
N ARG A 92 -6.54 -5.39 33.57
CA ARG A 92 -7.01 -6.02 34.80
C ARG A 92 -5.83 -6.26 35.73
#